data_AF-A0A973L1A1-F1
#
_entry.id   AF-A0A973L1A1-F1
#
_cell.length_a   1.000
_cell.length_b   1.000
_cell.length_c   1.000
_cell.angle_alpha   90.00
_cell.angle_beta   90.00
_cell.angle_gamma   90.00
#
_symmetry.space_group_name_H-M   'P 1'
#
loop_
_entity.id
_entity.type
_entity.pdbx_description
1 polymer ?
#
loop_
_entity_poly.entity_id
_entity_poly.type
_entity_poly.pdbx_seq_one_letter_code
_entity_poly.pdbx_strand_id
1 'polypeptide(L)'
;AVRPAEPRDLAELLRVVHALPTPPVDAFELAPRELLGGVERWLRLAGDAIDPADAAYLRERRDGFAATAAALTPHLPPGPIHGDALPRNVHVGPDGPVLVDLETFSADLREHDLVVMALSRDRYGMPAEAYDSFTEAYGWDVREWEGCSVLRGARETASCAWVAQHAPTNPKALAEFERRVASLRDGDESVRWHSF
;
A
#
# COMPACT_ATOMS: atom_id res chain seq x y z
N ALA A 1 13.88 18.34 7.61
CA ALA A 1 14.40 17.65 6.42
C ALA A 1 15.30 18.62 5.67
N VAL A 2 16.47 18.15 5.21
CA VAL A 2 17.44 18.96 4.44
C VAL A 2 17.15 18.95 2.93
N ARG A 3 16.38 17.96 2.45
CA ARG A 3 15.76 17.88 1.13
C ARG A 3 14.52 16.96 1.16
N PRO A 4 13.64 16.98 0.15
CA PRO A 4 12.63 15.95 -0.02
C PRO A 4 13.25 14.56 -0.15
N ALA A 5 12.55 13.55 0.36
CA ALA A 5 12.91 12.16 0.13
C ALA A 5 12.57 11.76 -1.31
N GLU A 6 13.43 10.95 -1.89
CA GLU A 6 13.29 10.36 -3.21
C GLU A 6 13.01 8.86 -3.08
N PRO A 7 12.44 8.21 -4.11
CA PRO A 7 12.20 6.77 -4.10
C PRO A 7 13.45 5.93 -3.78
N ARG A 8 14.64 6.33 -4.27
CA ARG A 8 15.89 5.65 -3.92
C ARG A 8 16.20 5.65 -2.42
N ASP A 9 15.90 6.73 -1.70
CA ASP A 9 16.16 6.81 -0.25
C ASP A 9 15.31 5.80 0.51
N LEU A 10 14.05 5.65 0.08
CA LEU A 10 13.14 4.64 0.63
C LEU A 10 13.65 3.23 0.32
N ALA A 11 14.07 2.96 -0.92
CA ALA A 11 14.58 1.64 -1.32
C ALA A 11 15.79 1.21 -0.48
N GLU A 12 16.75 2.11 -0.25
CA GLU A 12 17.92 1.85 0.58
C GLU A 12 17.54 1.53 2.03
N LEU A 13 16.60 2.29 2.61
CA LEU A 13 16.08 2.03 3.95
C LEU A 13 15.31 0.70 4.04
N LEU A 14 14.51 0.36 3.02
CA LEU A 14 13.78 -0.91 2.99
C LEU A 14 14.74 -2.10 2.91
N ARG A 15 15.88 -1.99 2.22
CA ARG A 15 16.91 -3.04 2.26
C ARG A 15 17.44 -3.26 3.67
N VAL A 16 17.60 -2.20 4.46
CA VAL A 16 18.01 -2.31 5.87
C VAL A 16 16.91 -3.00 6.69
N VAL A 17 15.65 -2.55 6.57
CA VAL A 17 14.51 -3.15 7.29
C VAL A 17 14.34 -4.63 6.93
N HIS A 18 14.36 -4.96 5.65
CA HIS A 18 14.21 -6.32 5.15
C HIS A 18 15.43 -7.20 5.45
N ALA A 19 16.57 -6.65 5.86
CA ALA A 19 17.71 -7.43 6.34
C ALA A 19 17.66 -7.69 7.85
N LEU A 20 16.75 -7.04 8.60
CA LEU A 20 16.61 -7.28 10.02
C LEU A 20 16.19 -8.74 10.29
N PRO A 21 16.76 -9.37 11.33
CA PRO A 21 16.30 -10.68 11.76
C PRO A 21 14.87 -10.57 12.31
N THR A 22 14.04 -11.57 12.04
CA THR A 22 12.75 -11.70 12.72
C THR A 22 13.00 -11.90 14.22
N PRO A 23 12.36 -11.11 15.10
CA PRO A 23 12.52 -11.29 16.54
C PRO A 23 12.06 -12.69 16.96
N PRO A 24 12.73 -13.32 17.94
CA PRO A 24 12.29 -14.60 18.49
C PRO A 24 10.86 -14.52 19.05
N VAL A 25 10.04 -15.53 18.77
CA VAL A 25 8.62 -15.59 19.19
C VAL A 25 8.44 -15.55 20.72
N ASP A 26 9.45 -16.00 21.47
CA ASP A 26 9.50 -15.97 22.93
C ASP A 26 9.87 -14.59 23.51
N ALA A 27 10.40 -13.69 22.68
CA ALA A 27 10.73 -12.32 23.09
C ALA A 27 9.60 -11.34 22.74
N PHE A 28 9.18 -11.33 21.47
CA PHE A 28 8.17 -10.40 20.96
C PHE A 28 7.72 -10.83 19.56
N GLU A 29 6.46 -11.20 19.41
CA GLU A 29 5.88 -11.56 18.12
C GLU A 29 5.32 -10.32 17.42
N LEU A 30 5.85 -10.03 16.23
CA LEU A 30 5.27 -9.02 15.34
C LEU A 30 4.11 -9.66 14.57
N ALA A 31 2.93 -9.06 14.69
CA ALA A 31 1.75 -9.49 13.94
C ALA A 31 1.94 -9.32 12.42
N PRO A 32 1.24 -10.12 11.59
CA PRO A 32 1.20 -9.93 10.14
C PRO A 32 0.46 -8.64 9.77
N ARG A 33 0.54 -8.25 8.50
CA ARG A 33 -0.03 -7.02 7.98
C ARG A 33 -1.53 -7.16 7.75
N GLU A 34 -2.31 -6.49 8.58
CA GLU A 34 -3.78 -6.39 8.42
C GLU A 34 -4.20 -5.37 7.34
N LEU A 35 -3.77 -5.56 6.09
CA LEU A 35 -3.98 -4.59 4.99
C LEU A 35 -5.46 -4.28 4.75
N LEU A 36 -6.30 -5.32 4.81
CA LEU A 36 -7.71 -5.27 4.50
C LEU A 36 -8.61 -5.10 5.74
N GLY A 37 -8.04 -5.15 6.94
CA GLY A 37 -8.80 -5.13 8.21
C GLY A 37 -9.62 -3.85 8.43
N GLY A 38 -9.19 -2.71 7.84
CA GLY A 38 -9.89 -1.43 7.95
C GLY A 38 -11.13 -1.28 7.06
N VAL A 39 -11.26 -2.09 6.00
CA VAL A 39 -12.24 -1.89 4.92
C VAL A 39 -13.67 -1.76 5.45
N GLU A 40 -14.10 -2.72 6.27
CA GLU A 40 -15.47 -2.76 6.78
C GLU A 40 -15.76 -1.58 7.74
N ARG A 41 -14.78 -1.17 8.55
CA ARG A 41 -14.92 0.03 9.39
C ARG A 41 -15.09 1.29 8.55
N TRP A 42 -14.27 1.48 7.53
CA TRP A 42 -14.31 2.70 6.71
C TRP A 42 -15.59 2.81 5.87
N LEU A 43 -16.08 1.69 5.32
CA LEU A 43 -17.37 1.66 4.62
C LEU A 43 -18.55 2.00 5.53
N ARG A 44 -18.54 1.54 6.80
CA ARG A 44 -19.56 1.95 7.77
C ARG A 44 -19.53 3.44 8.11
N LEU A 45 -18.34 4.04 8.17
CA LEU A 45 -18.20 5.48 8.41
C LEU A 45 -18.75 6.31 7.24
N ALA A 46 -18.64 5.81 6.01
CA ALA A 46 -19.24 6.44 4.84
C ALA A 46 -20.78 6.46 4.90
N GLY A 47 -21.39 5.39 5.43
CA GLY A 47 -22.84 5.29 5.61
C GLY A 47 -23.60 5.53 4.31
N ASP A 48 -24.66 6.33 4.38
CA ASP A 48 -25.52 6.65 3.23
C ASP A 48 -24.90 7.66 2.25
N ALA A 49 -23.66 8.12 2.49
CA ALA A 49 -22.96 9.03 1.57
C ALA A 49 -22.43 8.34 0.31
N ILE A 50 -22.39 6.99 0.29
CA ILE A 50 -21.93 6.19 -0.85
C ILE A 50 -23.02 5.21 -1.29
N ASP A 51 -22.99 4.78 -2.55
CA ASP A 51 -23.91 3.76 -3.04
C ASP A 51 -23.70 2.42 -2.31
N PRO A 52 -24.76 1.80 -1.74
CA PRO A 52 -24.67 0.47 -1.13
C PRO A 52 -24.07 -0.62 -2.04
N ALA A 53 -24.27 -0.51 -3.36
CA ALA A 53 -23.71 -1.43 -4.34
C ALA A 53 -22.18 -1.30 -4.48
N ASP A 54 -21.63 -0.10 -4.28
CA ASP A 54 -20.19 0.13 -4.27
C ASP A 54 -19.55 -0.36 -2.98
N ALA A 55 -20.23 -0.17 -1.84
CA ALA A 55 -19.82 -0.77 -0.58
C ALA A 55 -19.83 -2.32 -0.65
N ALA A 56 -20.87 -2.91 -1.25
CA ALA A 56 -20.95 -4.36 -1.45
C ALA A 56 -19.82 -4.88 -2.35
N TYR A 57 -19.54 -4.18 -3.45
CA TYR A 57 -18.44 -4.51 -4.37
C TYR A 57 -17.07 -4.50 -3.68
N LEU A 58 -16.78 -3.49 -2.86
CA LEU A 58 -15.51 -3.44 -2.12
C LEU A 58 -15.38 -4.53 -1.05
N ARG A 59 -16.49 -4.98 -0.45
CA ARG A 59 -16.49 -6.14 0.46
C ARG A 59 -16.18 -7.44 -0.27
N GLU A 60 -16.79 -7.67 -1.43
CA GLU A 60 -16.52 -8.85 -2.25
C GLU A 60 -15.05 -8.89 -2.70
N ARG A 61 -14.52 -7.76 -3.19
CA ARG A 61 -13.09 -7.64 -3.51
C ARG A 61 -12.20 -7.91 -2.32
N ARG A 62 -12.52 -7.36 -1.14
CA ARG A 62 -11.77 -7.61 0.10
C ARG A 62 -11.68 -9.11 0.36
N ASP A 63 -12.79 -9.84 0.30
CA ASP A 63 -12.80 -11.27 0.57
C ASP A 63 -12.00 -12.08 -0.46
N GLY A 64 -12.16 -11.75 -1.74
CA GLY A 64 -11.38 -12.38 -2.81
C GLY A 64 -9.87 -12.16 -2.65
N PHE A 65 -9.44 -10.92 -2.38
CA PHE A 65 -8.02 -10.62 -2.18
C PHE A 65 -7.47 -11.15 -0.86
N ALA A 66 -8.24 -11.18 0.23
CA ALA A 66 -7.80 -11.76 1.49
C ALA A 66 -7.47 -13.26 1.33
N ALA A 67 -8.37 -14.01 0.68
CA ALA A 67 -8.14 -15.42 0.41
C ALA A 67 -6.94 -15.66 -0.53
N THR A 68 -6.82 -14.84 -1.58
CA THR A 68 -5.75 -15.00 -2.58
C THR A 68 -4.39 -14.57 -2.02
N ALA A 69 -4.32 -13.49 -1.24
CA ALA A 69 -3.10 -13.01 -0.61
C ALA A 69 -2.53 -14.04 0.38
N ALA A 70 -3.39 -14.69 1.16
CA ALA A 70 -2.99 -15.75 2.10
C ALA A 70 -2.39 -17.00 1.40
N ALA A 71 -2.67 -17.19 0.12
CA ALA A 71 -2.17 -18.32 -0.68
C ALA A 71 -0.90 -17.97 -1.49
N LEU A 72 -0.39 -16.73 -1.39
CA LEU A 72 0.78 -16.31 -2.16
C LEU A 72 2.03 -17.07 -1.72
N THR A 73 2.80 -17.51 -2.71
CA THR A 73 4.17 -17.97 -2.46
C THR A 73 5.09 -16.74 -2.48
N PRO A 74 5.76 -16.41 -1.37
CA PRO A 74 6.69 -15.28 -1.32
C PRO A 74 7.84 -15.46 -2.31
N HIS A 75 8.31 -14.36 -2.90
CA HIS A 75 9.59 -14.31 -3.59
C HIS A 75 10.73 -14.03 -2.61
N LEU A 76 10.49 -13.13 -1.67
CA LEU A 76 11.41 -12.77 -0.60
C LEU A 76 11.10 -13.56 0.67
N PRO A 77 12.10 -13.99 1.47
CA PRO A 77 11.82 -14.59 2.77
C PRO A 77 10.93 -13.65 3.61
N PRO A 78 9.80 -14.13 4.17
CA PRO A 78 8.96 -13.32 5.05
C PRO A 78 9.78 -12.76 6.22
N GLY A 79 9.43 -11.56 6.67
CA GLY A 79 10.16 -10.90 7.74
C GLY A 79 9.67 -9.49 8.01
N PRO A 80 10.48 -8.65 8.69
CA PRO A 80 10.08 -7.30 9.05
C PRO A 80 9.75 -6.44 7.84
N ILE A 81 8.64 -5.69 7.93
CA ILE A 81 8.18 -4.71 6.95
C ILE A 81 7.73 -3.42 7.65
N HIS A 82 7.82 -2.32 6.94
CA HIS A 82 7.27 -1.04 7.36
C HIS A 82 5.74 -1.02 7.35
N GLY A 83 5.10 -1.60 6.33
CA GLY A 83 3.63 -1.71 6.20
C GLY A 83 2.98 -0.56 5.44
N ASP A 84 3.61 0.63 5.45
CA ASP A 84 3.22 1.83 4.69
C ASP A 84 4.44 2.53 4.05
N ALA A 85 5.27 1.78 3.34
CA ALA A 85 6.53 2.28 2.79
C ALA A 85 6.34 3.26 1.62
N LEU A 86 6.30 4.56 1.91
CA LEU A 86 6.23 5.65 0.92
C LEU A 86 7.29 6.72 1.20
N PRO A 87 7.74 7.48 0.18
CA PRO A 87 8.72 8.55 0.40
C PRO A 87 8.28 9.60 1.42
N ARG A 88 6.97 9.80 1.62
CA ARG A 88 6.45 10.69 2.67
C ARG A 88 6.85 10.26 4.10
N ASN A 89 7.13 8.97 4.29
CA ASN A 89 7.53 8.37 5.57
C ASN A 89 9.06 8.29 5.69
N VAL A 90 9.80 9.00 4.84
CA VAL A 90 11.25 9.15 4.92
C VAL A 90 11.58 10.59 5.29
N HIS A 91 12.35 10.77 6.35
CA HIS A 91 12.90 12.06 6.74
C HIS A 91 14.38 12.13 6.38
N VAL A 92 14.76 13.01 5.46
CA VAL A 92 16.18 13.23 5.12
C VAL A 92 16.77 14.27 6.07
N GLY A 93 17.54 13.83 7.06
CA GLY A 93 18.25 14.67 8.03
C GLY A 93 19.68 15.04 7.56
N PRO A 94 20.42 15.84 8.36
CA PRO A 94 21.82 16.14 8.07
C PRO A 94 22.71 14.88 8.07
N ASP A 95 22.33 13.86 8.83
CA ASP A 95 23.06 12.59 8.96
C ASP A 95 22.57 11.49 7.98
N GLY A 96 21.61 11.81 7.11
CA GLY A 96 21.05 10.88 6.12
C GLY A 96 19.54 10.62 6.27
N PRO A 97 18.99 9.76 5.41
CA PRO A 97 17.58 9.40 5.44
C PRO A 97 17.27 8.48 6.63
N VAL A 98 16.13 8.70 7.28
CA VAL A 98 15.57 7.81 8.30
C VAL A 98 14.12 7.50 8.00
N LEU A 99 13.70 6.27 8.31
CA LEU A 99 12.32 5.84 8.17
C LEU A 99 11.53 6.24 9.42
N VAL A 100 10.33 6.78 9.23
CA VAL A 100 9.42 7.23 10.31
C VAL A 100 8.04 6.61 10.11
N ASP A 101 7.14 6.80 11.07
CA ASP A 101 5.75 6.29 11.02
C ASP A 101 5.62 4.76 11.08
N LEU A 102 6.15 4.19 12.17
CA LEU A 102 6.25 2.74 12.40
C LEU A 102 4.97 2.10 12.96
N GLU A 103 3.81 2.77 12.90
CA GLU A 103 2.56 2.23 13.47
C GLU A 103 2.03 1.00 12.73
N THR A 104 2.45 0.81 11.48
CA THR A 104 2.09 -0.36 10.64
C THR A 104 3.20 -1.40 10.52
N PHE A 105 4.30 -1.23 11.28
CA PHE A 105 5.43 -2.15 11.26
C PHE A 105 5.00 -3.54 11.69
N SER A 106 5.33 -4.54 10.88
CA SER A 106 4.80 -5.90 10.99
C SER A 106 5.82 -6.94 10.51
N ALA A 107 5.52 -8.23 10.69
CA ALA A 107 6.30 -9.31 10.11
C ALA A 107 5.44 -10.09 9.09
N ASP A 108 5.75 -9.93 7.80
CA ASP A 108 4.93 -10.48 6.71
C ASP A 108 5.74 -10.58 5.38
N LEU A 109 5.05 -10.71 4.26
CA LEU A 109 5.57 -10.58 2.90
C LEU A 109 6.22 -9.20 2.69
N ARG A 110 7.53 -9.17 2.50
CA ARG A 110 8.33 -7.95 2.22
C ARG A 110 7.87 -7.21 0.96
N GLU A 111 7.24 -7.93 0.06
CA GLU A 111 6.60 -7.44 -1.14
C GLU A 111 5.50 -6.41 -0.84
N HIS A 112 4.89 -6.41 0.36
CA HIS A 112 3.93 -5.40 0.78
C HIS A 112 4.48 -3.97 0.69
N ASP A 113 5.76 -3.77 1.02
CA ASP A 113 6.41 -2.46 1.00
C ASP A 113 6.82 -2.03 -0.41
N LEU A 114 7.09 -2.99 -1.30
CA LEU A 114 7.50 -2.70 -2.68
C LEU A 114 6.30 -2.40 -3.58
N VAL A 115 5.20 -3.14 -3.42
CA VAL A 115 3.98 -2.98 -4.25
C VAL A 115 3.37 -1.59 -4.13
N VAL A 116 3.59 -0.89 -3.01
CA VAL A 116 3.16 0.50 -2.83
C VAL A 116 3.77 1.43 -3.87
N MET A 117 5.03 1.20 -4.24
CA MET A 117 5.71 2.02 -5.24
C MET A 117 5.20 1.71 -6.64
N ALA A 118 4.90 0.44 -6.94
CA ALA A 118 4.24 0.05 -8.19
C ALA A 118 2.85 0.71 -8.31
N LEU A 119 2.08 0.70 -7.22
CA LEU A 119 0.79 1.39 -7.16
C LEU A 119 0.95 2.91 -7.33
N SER A 120 2.00 3.51 -6.77
CA SER A 120 2.29 4.94 -6.92
C SER A 120 2.58 5.33 -8.37
N ARG A 121 3.34 4.48 -9.08
CA ARG A 121 3.59 4.59 -10.51
C ARG A 121 2.30 4.47 -11.33
N ASP A 122 1.48 3.48 -11.04
CA ASP A 122 0.34 3.14 -11.89
C ASP A 122 -0.87 4.04 -11.63
N ARG A 123 -1.21 4.33 -10.37
CA ARG A 123 -2.38 5.13 -10.01
C ARG A 123 -2.10 6.59 -9.72
N TYR A 124 -0.93 6.93 -9.17
CA TYR A 124 -0.69 8.25 -8.57
C TYR A 124 0.29 9.14 -9.33
N GLY A 125 0.58 8.82 -10.59
CA GLY A 125 1.35 9.69 -11.47
C GLY A 125 2.83 9.80 -11.12
N MET A 126 3.40 8.86 -10.35
CA MET A 126 4.84 8.82 -10.14
C MET A 126 5.56 8.64 -11.49
N PRO A 127 6.59 9.47 -11.79
CA PRO A 127 7.36 9.35 -13.01
C PRO A 127 8.05 7.99 -13.12
N ALA A 128 8.25 7.52 -14.36
CA ALA A 128 8.87 6.22 -14.61
C ALA A 128 10.31 6.19 -14.07
N GLU A 129 11.08 7.24 -14.33
CA GLU A 129 12.45 7.38 -13.85
C GLU A 129 12.56 7.36 -12.32
N ALA A 130 11.53 7.85 -11.63
CA ALA A 130 11.47 7.84 -10.17
C ALA A 130 11.22 6.42 -9.64
N TYR A 131 10.33 5.66 -10.28
CA TYR A 131 10.11 4.24 -9.98
C TYR A 131 11.34 3.40 -10.30
N ASP A 132 11.98 3.63 -11.45
CA ASP A 132 13.16 2.89 -11.89
C ASP A 132 14.29 3.07 -10.85
N SER A 133 14.51 4.30 -10.37
CA SER A 133 15.49 4.57 -9.29
C SER A 133 15.22 3.78 -8.00
N PHE A 134 13.95 3.52 -7.67
CA PHE A 134 13.58 2.70 -6.52
C PHE A 134 13.95 1.22 -6.76
N THR A 135 13.58 0.68 -7.92
CA THR A 135 13.86 -0.73 -8.25
C THR A 135 15.36 -1.00 -8.41
N GLU A 136 16.11 -0.07 -9.00
CA GLU A 136 17.58 -0.15 -9.10
C GLU A 136 18.24 -0.14 -7.72
N ALA A 137 17.84 0.78 -6.84
CA ALA A 137 18.39 0.88 -5.49
C ALA A 137 17.97 -0.32 -4.60
N TYR A 138 16.73 -0.80 -4.73
CA TYR A 138 16.27 -1.98 -4.01
C TYR A 138 16.92 -3.26 -4.55
N GLY A 139 17.21 -3.31 -5.85
CA GLY A 139 17.85 -4.42 -6.55
C GLY A 139 16.88 -5.45 -7.13
N TRP A 140 15.57 -5.15 -7.15
CA TRP A 140 14.54 -6.02 -7.71
C TRP A 140 13.24 -5.23 -8.00
N ASP A 141 12.58 -5.55 -9.11
CA ASP A 141 11.26 -5.02 -9.44
C ASP A 141 10.17 -6.02 -9.03
N VAL A 142 9.38 -5.65 -8.02
CA VAL A 142 8.29 -6.50 -7.51
C VAL A 142 7.26 -6.86 -8.58
N ARG A 143 7.13 -6.08 -9.65
CA ARG A 143 6.22 -6.36 -10.77
C ARG A 143 6.57 -7.63 -11.53
N GLU A 144 7.79 -8.14 -11.38
CA GLU A 144 8.22 -9.42 -11.94
C GLU A 144 7.63 -10.64 -11.20
N TRP A 145 7.09 -10.43 -9.98
CA TRP A 145 6.44 -11.48 -9.20
C TRP A 145 4.94 -11.54 -9.47
N GLU A 146 4.44 -12.75 -9.76
CA GLU A 146 3.01 -12.98 -10.07
C GLU A 146 2.07 -12.49 -8.96
N GLY A 147 2.51 -12.56 -7.69
CA GLY A 147 1.76 -12.08 -6.53
C GLY A 147 1.62 -10.55 -6.42
N CYS A 148 2.37 -9.78 -7.22
CA CYS A 148 2.29 -8.32 -7.22
C CYS A 148 0.88 -7.82 -7.53
N SER A 149 0.21 -8.42 -8.51
CA SER A 149 -1.16 -8.07 -8.90
C SER A 149 -2.16 -8.27 -7.74
N VAL A 150 -1.98 -9.32 -6.94
CA VAL A 150 -2.83 -9.65 -5.79
C VAL A 150 -2.67 -8.62 -4.69
N LEU A 151 -1.44 -8.32 -4.28
CA LEU A 151 -1.17 -7.31 -3.26
C LEU A 151 -1.56 -5.90 -3.74
N ARG A 152 -1.38 -5.60 -5.03
CA ARG A 152 -1.80 -4.31 -5.60
C ARG A 152 -3.31 -4.17 -5.54
N GLY A 153 -4.05 -5.19 -5.96
CA GLY A 153 -5.52 -5.21 -5.90
C GLY A 153 -6.06 -5.13 -4.46
N ALA A 154 -5.39 -5.76 -3.50
CA ALA A 154 -5.71 -5.61 -2.08
C ALA A 154 -5.50 -4.17 -1.60
N ARG A 155 -4.37 -3.53 -1.96
CA ARG A 155 -4.08 -2.13 -1.61
C ARG A 155 -5.05 -1.15 -2.28
N GLU A 156 -5.39 -1.37 -3.55
CA GLU A 156 -6.41 -0.59 -4.26
C GLU A 156 -7.77 -0.66 -3.55
N THR A 157 -8.17 -1.85 -3.12
CA THR A 157 -9.43 -2.09 -2.38
C THR A 157 -9.43 -1.36 -1.04
N ALA A 158 -8.37 -1.51 -0.25
CA ALA A 158 -8.20 -0.80 1.03
C ALA A 158 -8.20 0.72 0.84
N SER A 159 -7.53 1.21 -0.20
CA SER A 159 -7.44 2.63 -0.51
C SER A 159 -8.80 3.23 -0.89
N CYS A 160 -9.61 2.56 -1.71
CA CYS A 160 -10.97 3.00 -2.03
C CYS A 160 -11.84 3.10 -0.77
N ALA A 161 -11.84 2.04 0.04
CA ALA A 161 -12.62 2.02 1.29
C ALA A 161 -12.18 3.14 2.25
N TRP A 162 -10.87 3.40 2.36
CA TRP A 162 -10.34 4.49 3.18
C TRP A 162 -10.81 5.87 2.69
N VAL A 163 -10.87 6.13 1.38
CA VAL A 163 -11.42 7.39 0.84
C VAL A 163 -12.90 7.56 1.22
N ALA A 164 -13.67 6.47 1.16
CA ALA A 164 -15.11 6.49 1.43
C ALA A 164 -15.46 7.09 2.80
N GLN A 165 -14.65 6.86 3.84
CA GLN A 165 -14.92 7.37 5.19
C GLN A 165 -14.99 8.91 5.26
N HIS A 166 -14.41 9.61 4.28
CA HIS A 166 -14.40 11.06 4.18
C HIS A 166 -15.56 11.62 3.34
N ALA A 167 -16.28 10.77 2.58
CA ALA A 167 -17.39 11.17 1.73
C ALA A 167 -18.50 11.96 2.46
N PRO A 168 -18.89 11.63 3.72
CA PRO A 168 -19.97 12.35 4.41
C PRO A 168 -19.71 13.85 4.61
N THR A 169 -18.44 14.26 4.65
CA THR A 169 -18.04 15.64 4.95
C THR A 169 -17.19 16.29 3.86
N ASN A 170 -16.80 15.53 2.82
CA ASN A 170 -15.96 16.04 1.74
C ASN A 170 -16.48 15.56 0.37
N PRO A 171 -17.15 16.43 -0.41
CA PRO A 171 -17.62 16.10 -1.76
C PRO A 171 -16.51 15.69 -2.74
N LYS A 172 -15.28 16.18 -2.56
CA LYS A 172 -14.13 15.74 -3.39
C LYS A 172 -13.73 14.30 -3.07
N ALA A 173 -13.85 13.89 -1.80
CA ALA A 173 -13.62 12.51 -1.40
C ALA A 173 -14.66 11.57 -2.03
N LEU A 174 -15.93 11.98 -2.07
CA LEU A 174 -16.98 11.21 -2.73
C LEU A 174 -16.71 11.05 -4.23
N ALA A 175 -16.42 12.15 -4.94
CA ALA A 175 -16.10 12.11 -6.37
C ALA A 175 -14.87 11.23 -6.68
N GLU A 176 -13.85 11.28 -5.80
CA GLU A 176 -12.69 10.42 -5.94
C GLU A 176 -13.02 8.95 -5.62
N PHE A 177 -13.82 8.67 -4.59
CA PHE A 177 -14.29 7.32 -4.29
C PHE A 177 -15.01 6.70 -5.49
N GLU A 178 -15.97 7.43 -6.08
CA GLU A 178 -16.75 7.00 -7.25
C GLU A 178 -15.82 6.73 -8.45
N ARG A 179 -14.87 7.63 -8.72
CA ARG A 179 -13.84 7.44 -9.77
C ARG A 179 -13.07 6.13 -9.56
N ARG A 180 -12.58 5.91 -8.34
CA ARG A 180 -11.77 4.73 -8.04
C ARG A 180 -12.59 3.45 -8.21
N VAL A 181 -13.79 3.39 -7.64
CA VAL A 181 -14.67 2.23 -7.74
C VAL A 181 -15.04 1.93 -9.20
N ALA A 182 -15.42 2.95 -9.99
CA ALA A 182 -15.69 2.80 -11.42
C ALA A 182 -14.48 2.19 -12.15
N SER A 183 -13.27 2.76 -11.96
CA SER A 183 -12.05 2.24 -12.59
C SER A 183 -11.74 0.79 -12.21
N LEU A 184 -12.06 0.37 -10.98
CA LEU A 184 -11.88 -1.01 -10.55
C LEU A 184 -12.91 -1.95 -11.20
N ARG A 185 -14.16 -1.52 -11.41
CA ARG A 185 -15.21 -2.32 -12.06
C ARG A 185 -14.91 -2.52 -13.54
N ASP A 186 -14.42 -1.47 -14.19
CA ASP A 186 -14.09 -1.49 -15.61
C ASP A 186 -12.75 -2.22 -15.88
N GLY A 187 -11.98 -2.52 -14.83
CA GLY A 187 -10.62 -3.07 -14.97
C GLY A 187 -9.65 -2.07 -15.61
N ASP A 188 -9.97 -0.78 -15.59
CA ASP A 188 -9.14 0.27 -16.19
C ASP A 188 -8.03 0.69 -15.23
N GLU A 189 -6.86 0.08 -15.41
CA GLU A 189 -5.66 0.38 -14.63
C GLU A 189 -5.01 1.72 -15.00
N SER A 190 -5.41 2.34 -16.12
CA SER A 190 -4.85 3.61 -16.59
C SER A 190 -5.44 4.83 -15.89
N VAL A 191 -6.60 4.68 -15.25
CA VAL A 191 -7.25 5.77 -14.50
C VAL A 191 -6.37 6.20 -13.34
N ARG A 192 -5.97 7.48 -13.39
CA ARG A 192 -5.25 8.15 -12.29
C ARG A 192 -6.17 8.42 -11.13
N TRP A 193 -5.64 8.22 -9.93
CA TRP A 193 -6.26 8.51 -8.65
C TRP A 193 -5.60 9.74 -8.03
N HIS A 194 -6.37 10.49 -7.27
CA HIS A 194 -5.96 11.79 -6.74
C HIS A 194 -6.19 11.88 -5.23
N SER A 195 -5.45 12.79 -4.59
CA SER A 195 -5.81 13.32 -3.28
C SER A 195 -7.03 14.26 -3.41
N PHE A 196 -7.79 14.43 -2.33
CA PHE A 196 -9.05 15.16 -2.31
C PHE A 196 -9.15 16.20 -1.17
#